data_AF-A0A9X0DD45-F1
#
_entry.id   AF-A0A9X0DD45-F1
#
_cell.length_a   1.000
_cell.length_b   1.000
_cell.length_c   1.000
_cell.angle_alpha   90.00
_cell.angle_beta   90.00
_cell.angle_gamma   90.00
#
_symmetry.space_group_name_H-M   'P 1'
#
loop_
_entity.id
_entity.type
_entity.pdbx_description
1 polymer ?
#
loop_
_entity_poly.entity_id
_entity_poly.type
_entity_poly.pdbx_seq_one_letter_code
_entity_poly.pdbx_strand_id
1 'polypeptide(L)'
;MESLEMDKCWLIDNDSKTRTWAFEKCAWLSWKRGFNTFGVDNNNSCSSDIAPPVAYGSIGCLKSSAPVMTSIPKELVNRMPGETTAEKCAWAARKQRNNLFAMKSGAECAASKVNAAQILAKLESTCSGSKGERELFFVGEYAPCVRVSQKRDIAVVVDLYQQNIQFIVALVDSLAVTKNENHVGVVATQTANAMIKVKFNDKTSQVETALLGEIRGAAKNAGFQPSNSDYDDAITRVQELFTQKNGDRSSAKNVLLVVTDATKEFALATAAAGKINDLKKKGVITVIVGFGDDVTPQTEANLKSAKNVDAAIVINTQDRVKADAEYYQRSVNDILMNMCPA
;
A
#
# COMPACT_ATOMS: atom_id res chain seq x y z
N MET A 1 -3.29 -20.38 6.11
CA MET A 1 -4.02 -20.81 4.90
C MET A 1 -5.27 -21.56 5.29
N GLU A 2 -6.44 -20.98 5.00
CA GLU A 2 -7.73 -21.65 5.13
C GLU A 2 -8.03 -22.44 3.85
N SER A 3 -8.58 -23.65 3.98
CA SER A 3 -9.05 -24.44 2.84
C SER A 3 -10.39 -23.89 2.35
N LEU A 4 -10.46 -23.58 1.05
CA LEU A 4 -11.67 -23.03 0.42
C LEU A 4 -12.63 -24.13 -0.09
N GLU A 5 -12.31 -25.42 0.13
CA GLU A 5 -13.08 -26.56 -0.41
C GLU A 5 -14.32 -26.93 0.42
N MET A 6 -14.44 -26.48 1.67
CA MET A 6 -15.54 -26.89 2.56
C MET A 6 -16.90 -26.23 2.25
N ASP A 7 -16.94 -25.22 1.38
CA ASP A 7 -18.09 -24.32 1.27
C ASP A 7 -19.14 -24.68 0.21
N LYS A 8 -19.02 -25.83 -0.48
CA LYS A 8 -20.00 -26.32 -1.48
C LYS A 8 -20.52 -25.24 -2.45
N CYS A 9 -19.73 -24.20 -2.72
CA CYS A 9 -20.08 -23.18 -3.68
C CYS A 9 -20.04 -23.83 -5.07
N TRP A 10 -21.10 -23.66 -5.86
CA TRP A 10 -21.35 -24.31 -7.16
C TRP A 10 -20.27 -24.10 -8.25
N LEU A 11 -19.15 -23.44 -7.92
CA LEU A 11 -17.99 -23.25 -8.79
C LEU A 11 -16.94 -24.36 -8.62
N ILE A 12 -16.98 -25.12 -7.52
CA ILE A 12 -16.07 -26.23 -7.25
C ILE A 12 -16.92 -27.50 -7.05
N ASP A 13 -17.21 -28.21 -8.15
CA ASP A 13 -17.83 -29.54 -8.06
C ASP A 13 -16.89 -30.54 -7.38
N ASN A 14 -17.48 -31.55 -6.75
CA ASN A 14 -16.82 -32.60 -5.95
C ASN A 14 -15.87 -33.53 -6.74
N ASP A 15 -15.67 -33.32 -8.04
CA ASP A 15 -14.80 -34.15 -8.87
C ASP A 15 -13.53 -33.39 -9.29
N SER A 16 -12.42 -33.72 -8.64
CA SER A 16 -11.12 -33.03 -8.76
C SER A 16 -10.37 -33.31 -10.06
N LYS A 17 -10.91 -34.20 -10.92
CA LYS A 17 -10.22 -34.72 -12.12
C LYS A 17 -10.51 -33.97 -13.43
N THR A 18 -11.47 -33.05 -13.46
CA THR A 18 -11.90 -32.37 -14.69
C THR A 18 -11.75 -30.84 -14.66
N ARG A 19 -11.02 -30.27 -13.68
CA ARG A 19 -10.97 -28.82 -13.45
C ARG A 19 -10.19 -28.06 -14.54
N THR A 20 -10.83 -27.77 -15.67
CA THR A 20 -10.52 -26.57 -16.46
C THR A 20 -10.78 -25.36 -15.54
N TRP A 21 -9.78 -24.49 -15.38
CA TRP A 21 -9.87 -23.23 -14.64
C TRP A 21 -9.86 -23.31 -13.10
N ALA A 22 -9.29 -24.35 -12.48
CA ALA A 22 -9.09 -24.41 -11.02
C ALA A 22 -8.41 -23.14 -10.46
N PHE A 23 -7.42 -22.63 -11.20
CA PHE A 23 -6.68 -21.42 -10.87
C PHE A 23 -7.54 -20.15 -10.88
N GLU A 24 -8.30 -19.91 -11.95
CA GLU A 24 -9.15 -18.72 -12.10
C GLU A 24 -10.26 -18.71 -11.05
N LYS A 25 -10.82 -19.88 -10.74
CA LYS A 25 -11.82 -20.06 -9.68
C LYS A 25 -11.23 -19.81 -8.29
N CYS A 26 -10.01 -20.31 -8.04
CA CYS A 26 -9.31 -20.10 -6.77
C CYS A 26 -8.93 -18.62 -6.57
N ALA A 27 -8.45 -17.97 -7.63
CA ALA A 27 -8.16 -16.54 -7.65
C ALA A 27 -9.42 -15.70 -7.37
N TRP A 28 -10.52 -16.01 -8.06
CA TRP A 28 -11.79 -15.29 -7.92
C TRP A 28 -12.44 -15.47 -6.55
N LEU A 29 -12.43 -16.70 -6.02
CA LEU A 29 -12.99 -17.02 -4.70
C LEU A 29 -12.17 -16.36 -3.57
N SER A 30 -10.85 -16.36 -3.69
CA SER A 30 -9.95 -15.67 -2.76
C SER A 30 -10.19 -14.15 -2.77
N TRP A 31 -10.31 -13.56 -3.96
CA TRP A 31 -10.67 -12.15 -4.14
C TRP A 31 -12.03 -11.80 -3.51
N LYS A 32 -13.06 -12.61 -3.72
CA LYS A 32 -14.41 -12.44 -3.12
C LYS A 32 -14.41 -12.45 -1.59
N ARG A 33 -13.42 -13.11 -0.97
CA ARG A 33 -13.29 -13.27 0.49
C ARG A 33 -12.31 -12.30 1.13
N GLY A 34 -11.75 -11.38 0.35
CA GLY A 34 -10.75 -10.42 0.84
C GLY A 34 -9.38 -11.04 1.10
N PHE A 35 -9.12 -12.25 0.60
CA PHE A 35 -7.79 -12.84 0.62
C PHE A 35 -6.97 -12.32 -0.55
N ASN A 36 -5.71 -11.97 -0.26
CA ASN A 36 -4.81 -11.33 -1.22
C ASN A 36 -3.74 -12.27 -1.76
N THR A 37 -3.67 -13.49 -1.20
CA THR A 37 -2.90 -14.60 -1.75
C THR A 37 -3.79 -15.82 -1.93
N PHE A 38 -3.50 -16.58 -2.97
CA PHE A 38 -4.12 -17.88 -3.20
C PHE A 38 -3.07 -18.83 -3.75
N GLY A 39 -3.16 -20.09 -3.37
CA GLY A 39 -2.37 -21.20 -3.89
C GLY A 39 -3.31 -22.27 -4.38
N VAL A 40 -2.96 -22.89 -5.50
CA VAL A 40 -3.54 -24.15 -5.94
C VAL A 40 -2.47 -25.19 -5.73
N ASP A 41 -2.72 -26.18 -4.87
CA ASP A 41 -1.76 -27.27 -4.67
C ASP A 41 -1.85 -28.30 -5.81
N ASN A 42 -0.92 -29.26 -5.81
CA ASN A 42 -0.87 -30.32 -6.83
C ASN A 42 -2.10 -31.26 -6.79
N ASN A 43 -2.93 -31.18 -5.76
CA ASN A 43 -4.20 -31.89 -5.64
C ASN A 43 -5.40 -31.03 -6.09
N ASN A 44 -5.14 -29.89 -6.73
CA ASN A 44 -6.10 -28.86 -7.11
C ASN A 44 -6.85 -28.21 -5.93
N SER A 45 -6.37 -28.39 -4.69
CA SER A 45 -6.95 -27.74 -3.52
C SER A 45 -6.59 -26.26 -3.52
N CYS A 46 -7.61 -25.43 -3.26
CA CYS A 46 -7.46 -23.99 -3.18
C CYS A 46 -7.25 -23.56 -1.73
N SER A 47 -6.12 -22.90 -1.48
CA SER A 47 -5.76 -22.34 -0.19
C SER A 47 -5.57 -20.84 -0.31
N SER A 48 -6.07 -20.06 0.63
CA SER A 48 -5.95 -18.59 0.61
C SER A 48 -5.43 -18.05 1.93
N ASP A 49 -4.77 -16.88 1.88
CA ASP A 49 -4.24 -16.22 3.07
C ASP A 49 -4.24 -14.68 2.95
N ILE A 50 -4.04 -14.04 4.10
CA ILE A 50 -3.83 -12.60 4.28
C ILE A 50 -2.32 -12.39 4.50
N ALA A 51 -1.50 -12.65 3.48
CA ALA A 51 -0.03 -12.61 3.58
C ALA A 51 0.58 -11.39 2.81
N PRO A 52 1.89 -11.05 2.99
CA PRO A 52 2.51 -9.71 2.99
C PRO A 52 2.49 -8.95 1.62
N PRO A 53 2.97 -7.69 1.53
CA PRO A 53 2.57 -6.72 0.49
C PRO A 53 3.17 -6.99 -0.89
N VAL A 54 4.10 -7.93 -0.95
CA VAL A 54 4.60 -8.49 -2.19
C VAL A 54 4.05 -9.90 -2.26
N ALA A 55 2.79 -10.01 -2.65
CA ALA A 55 2.19 -11.29 -2.98
C ALA A 55 2.85 -11.80 -4.26
N TYR A 56 3.43 -13.00 -4.19
CA TYR A 56 3.87 -13.72 -5.38
C TYR A 56 3.44 -15.17 -5.32
N GLY A 57 2.94 -15.66 -6.44
CA GLY A 57 2.60 -17.06 -6.65
C GLY A 57 3.33 -17.54 -7.89
N SER A 58 3.86 -18.77 -7.84
CA SER A 58 4.39 -19.43 -9.04
C SER A 58 3.21 -19.75 -9.96
N ILE A 59 3.28 -19.31 -11.22
CA ILE A 59 2.18 -19.51 -12.20
C ILE A 59 2.56 -20.53 -13.26
N GLY A 60 3.84 -20.81 -13.42
CA GLY A 60 4.35 -21.75 -14.40
C GLY A 60 5.74 -21.38 -14.90
N CYS A 61 6.20 -22.12 -15.90
CA CYS A 61 7.52 -21.93 -16.47
C CYS A 61 7.47 -21.06 -17.73
N LEU A 62 8.34 -20.05 -17.76
CA LEU A 62 8.54 -19.20 -18.94
C LEU A 62 9.61 -19.83 -19.84
N LYS A 63 9.28 -20.12 -21.10
CA LYS A 63 10.29 -20.54 -22.09
C LYS A 63 11.40 -19.51 -22.20
N SER A 64 12.63 -19.98 -22.35
CA SER A 64 13.86 -19.18 -22.43
C SER A 64 13.85 -18.07 -23.51
N SER A 65 12.91 -18.14 -24.46
CA SER A 65 12.75 -17.21 -25.56
C SER A 65 11.82 -16.02 -25.29
N ALA A 66 11.22 -15.87 -24.11
CA ALA A 66 10.33 -14.74 -23.83
C ALA A 66 11.11 -13.39 -23.75
N PRO A 67 11.02 -12.51 -24.77
CA PRO A 67 11.94 -11.38 -24.96
C PRO A 67 11.63 -10.17 -24.07
N VAL A 68 10.87 -10.34 -23.00
CA VAL A 68 10.15 -9.24 -22.33
C VAL A 68 10.58 -9.01 -20.88
N MET A 69 11.50 -9.83 -20.37
CA MET A 69 12.00 -9.70 -18.99
C MET A 69 13.40 -9.12 -18.96
N THR A 70 13.58 -8.05 -18.19
CA THR A 70 14.86 -7.39 -17.96
C THR A 70 15.50 -7.95 -16.70
N SER A 71 16.80 -8.22 -16.73
CA SER A 71 17.53 -8.66 -15.53
C SER A 71 17.48 -7.60 -14.44
N ILE A 72 17.25 -8.02 -13.20
CA ILE A 72 17.34 -7.16 -12.02
C ILE A 72 18.77 -7.26 -11.47
N PRO A 73 19.46 -6.14 -11.24
CA PRO A 73 20.82 -6.16 -10.67
C PRO A 73 20.87 -6.90 -9.33
N LYS A 74 21.86 -7.78 -9.16
CA LYS A 74 22.00 -8.60 -7.94
C LYS A 74 22.22 -7.75 -6.70
N GLU A 75 22.89 -6.61 -6.83
CA GLU A 75 23.10 -5.63 -5.77
C GLU A 75 21.77 -5.03 -5.29
N LEU A 76 20.81 -4.85 -6.21
CA LEU A 76 19.47 -4.36 -5.86
C LEU A 76 18.73 -5.43 -5.06
N VAL A 77 18.72 -6.67 -5.56
CA VAL A 77 18.06 -7.83 -4.92
C VAL A 77 18.61 -8.08 -3.51
N ASN A 78 19.94 -8.10 -3.35
CA ASN A 78 20.58 -8.36 -2.05
C ASN A 78 20.24 -7.31 -0.98
N ARG A 79 19.85 -6.10 -1.39
CA ARG A 79 19.47 -5.00 -0.50
C ARG A 79 17.97 -4.96 -0.19
N MET A 80 17.17 -5.82 -0.81
CA MET A 80 15.74 -5.89 -0.57
C MET A 80 15.42 -6.68 0.71
N PRO A 81 14.33 -6.33 1.41
CA PRO A 81 13.83 -7.13 2.52
C PRO A 81 13.33 -8.50 2.04
N GLY A 82 13.26 -9.47 2.96
CA GLY A 82 12.84 -10.86 2.69
C GLY A 82 13.87 -11.89 3.14
N GLU A 83 13.40 -13.05 3.55
CA GLU A 83 14.22 -14.21 3.93
C GLU A 83 14.62 -15.03 2.71
N THR A 84 13.70 -15.16 1.74
CA THR A 84 13.93 -15.94 0.53
C THR A 84 14.44 -15.08 -0.63
N THR A 85 15.13 -15.71 -1.57
CA THR A 85 15.55 -15.03 -2.81
C THR A 85 14.32 -14.56 -3.61
N ALA A 86 13.21 -15.30 -3.54
CA ALA A 86 11.97 -14.96 -4.20
C ALA A 86 11.33 -13.68 -3.64
N GLU A 87 11.24 -13.55 -2.32
CA GLU A 87 10.79 -12.30 -1.68
C GLU A 87 11.66 -11.11 -2.10
N LYS A 88 12.98 -11.28 -2.07
CA LYS A 88 13.92 -10.22 -2.48
C LYS A 88 13.78 -9.85 -3.95
N CYS A 89 13.60 -10.84 -4.84
CA CYS A 89 13.33 -10.61 -6.26
C CYS A 89 12.02 -9.84 -6.44
N ALA A 90 10.98 -10.21 -5.69
CA ALA A 90 9.67 -9.62 -5.78
C ALA A 90 9.70 -8.15 -5.31
N TRP A 91 10.38 -7.86 -4.19
CA TRP A 91 10.65 -6.50 -3.73
C TRP A 91 11.46 -5.68 -4.74
N ALA A 92 12.47 -6.28 -5.37
CA ALA A 92 13.31 -5.58 -6.33
C ALA A 92 12.52 -5.26 -7.62
N ALA A 93 11.68 -6.20 -8.06
CA ALA A 93 10.77 -6.01 -9.18
C ALA A 93 9.73 -4.92 -8.89
N ARG A 94 9.16 -4.90 -7.69
CA ARG A 94 8.25 -3.84 -7.21
C ARG A 94 8.94 -2.48 -7.21
N LYS A 95 10.16 -2.38 -6.69
CA LYS A 95 10.95 -1.14 -6.67
C LYS A 95 11.23 -0.59 -8.07
N GLN A 96 11.32 -1.47 -9.07
CA GLN A 96 11.44 -1.10 -10.48
C GLN A 96 10.09 -0.89 -11.19
N ARG A 97 8.98 -1.00 -10.46
CA ARG A 97 7.59 -0.91 -10.95
C ARG A 97 7.31 -1.91 -12.08
N ASN A 98 7.73 -3.15 -11.86
CA ASN A 98 7.41 -4.27 -12.72
C ASN A 98 6.22 -5.05 -12.15
N ASN A 99 5.37 -5.55 -13.03
CA ASN A 99 4.14 -6.29 -12.70
C ASN A 99 4.39 -7.79 -12.56
N LEU A 100 5.57 -8.23 -12.99
CA LEU A 100 5.99 -9.61 -13.10
C LEU A 100 7.47 -9.72 -12.74
N PHE A 101 7.83 -10.82 -12.10
CA PHE A 101 9.22 -11.23 -12.00
C PHE A 101 9.35 -12.72 -12.32
N ALA A 102 10.53 -13.14 -12.72
CA ALA A 102 10.87 -14.53 -12.86
C ALA A 102 12.19 -14.80 -12.18
N MET A 103 12.34 -16.01 -11.68
CA MET A 103 13.60 -16.49 -11.12
C MET A 103 14.14 -17.61 -11.99
N LYS A 104 15.42 -17.51 -12.31
CA LYS A 104 16.17 -18.65 -12.84
C LYS A 104 16.78 -19.43 -11.67
N SER A 105 16.78 -20.76 -11.76
CA SER A 105 17.51 -21.64 -10.84
C SER A 105 18.96 -21.10 -10.65
N GLY A 106 19.25 -20.56 -9.46
CA GLY A 106 20.53 -19.90 -9.16
C GLY A 106 20.50 -18.40 -8.77
N ALA A 107 19.35 -17.83 -8.40
CA ALA A 107 19.20 -16.47 -7.84
C ALA A 107 19.29 -15.29 -8.82
N GLU A 108 19.12 -15.53 -10.12
CA GLU A 108 18.95 -14.45 -11.10
C GLU A 108 17.47 -14.05 -11.17
N CYS A 109 17.16 -12.84 -10.71
CA CYS A 109 15.83 -12.25 -10.86
C CYS A 109 15.74 -11.50 -12.19
N ALA A 110 14.65 -11.68 -12.91
CA ALA A 110 14.28 -10.84 -14.05
C ALA A 110 12.87 -10.29 -13.83
N ALA A 111 12.54 -9.12 -14.38
CA ALA A 111 11.23 -8.51 -14.19
C ALA A 111 10.72 -7.81 -15.45
N SER A 112 9.41 -7.61 -15.51
CA SER A 112 8.75 -6.98 -16.65
C SER A 112 7.57 -6.10 -16.24
N LYS A 113 7.39 -5.00 -16.96
CA LYS A 113 6.20 -4.13 -16.86
C LYS A 113 5.00 -4.65 -17.66
N VAL A 114 5.19 -5.72 -18.42
CA VAL A 114 4.14 -6.23 -19.30
C VAL A 114 2.98 -6.80 -18.49
N ASN A 115 1.77 -6.60 -19.00
CA ASN A 115 0.56 -7.06 -18.35
C ASN A 115 0.58 -8.58 -18.22
N ALA A 116 0.23 -9.06 -17.03
CA ALA A 116 0.00 -10.45 -16.69
C ALA A 116 -0.67 -11.25 -17.82
N ALA A 117 -1.76 -10.73 -18.39
CA ALA A 117 -2.56 -11.39 -19.40
C ALA A 117 -1.78 -11.72 -20.68
N GLN A 118 -0.82 -10.86 -21.07
CA GLN A 118 -0.02 -11.07 -22.29
C GLN A 118 1.06 -12.15 -22.12
N ILE A 119 1.42 -12.44 -20.87
CA ILE A 119 2.44 -13.44 -20.52
C ILE A 119 1.78 -14.76 -20.12
N LEU A 120 0.60 -14.74 -19.51
CA LEU A 120 -0.21 -15.92 -19.18
C LEU A 120 -0.47 -16.82 -20.39
N ALA A 121 -0.71 -16.23 -21.58
CA ALA A 121 -0.91 -16.99 -22.82
C ALA A 121 0.34 -17.76 -23.31
N LYS A 122 1.51 -17.52 -22.70
CA LYS A 122 2.81 -18.11 -23.08
C LYS A 122 3.37 -19.04 -22.00
N LEU A 123 2.60 -19.32 -20.95
CA LEU A 123 3.01 -20.18 -19.84
C LEU A 123 2.73 -21.65 -20.16
N GLU A 124 3.63 -22.51 -19.70
CA GLU A 124 3.40 -23.96 -19.66
C GLU A 124 2.96 -24.38 -18.25
N SER A 125 2.04 -25.35 -18.19
CA SER A 125 1.38 -25.81 -16.97
C SER A 125 2.27 -26.64 -16.03
N THR A 126 3.47 -27.03 -16.46
CA THR A 126 4.37 -27.91 -15.71
C THR A 126 5.81 -27.51 -15.90
N CYS A 127 6.53 -27.30 -14.80
CA CYS A 127 7.97 -27.06 -14.78
C CYS A 127 8.71 -28.40 -14.73
N SER A 128 9.50 -28.72 -15.77
CA SER A 128 10.26 -29.96 -15.87
C SER A 128 11.67 -29.89 -15.24
N GLY A 129 12.08 -28.72 -14.75
CA GLY A 129 13.32 -28.56 -13.98
C GLY A 129 14.60 -28.62 -14.83
N SER A 130 14.48 -28.49 -16.16
CA SER A 130 15.64 -28.49 -17.06
C SER A 130 16.46 -27.19 -16.93
N LYS A 131 17.79 -27.27 -17.10
CA LYS A 131 18.68 -26.10 -17.18
C LYS A 131 18.13 -25.07 -18.19
N GLY A 132 17.64 -23.93 -17.68
CA GLY A 132 17.15 -22.82 -18.51
C GLY A 132 15.69 -22.44 -18.31
N GLU A 133 14.92 -23.21 -17.53
CA GLU A 133 13.55 -22.87 -17.16
C GLU A 133 13.54 -21.77 -16.08
N ARG A 134 12.63 -20.79 -16.22
CA ARG A 134 12.41 -19.73 -15.22
C ARG A 134 11.05 -19.93 -14.59
N GLU A 135 11.01 -19.98 -13.27
CA GLU A 135 9.74 -19.91 -12.53
C GLU A 135 9.23 -18.47 -12.65
N LEU A 136 8.05 -18.31 -13.25
CA LEU A 136 7.38 -17.03 -13.36
C LEU A 136 6.54 -16.78 -12.11
N PHE A 137 6.71 -15.59 -11.56
CA PHE A 137 6.00 -15.12 -10.39
C PHE A 137 5.30 -13.79 -10.71
N PHE A 138 4.06 -13.63 -10.26
CA PHE A 138 3.41 -12.32 -10.24
C PHE A 138 4.02 -11.51 -9.11
N VAL A 139 4.34 -10.25 -9.37
CA VAL A 139 4.37 -9.28 -8.28
C VAL A 139 2.96 -8.77 -8.20
N GLY A 140 2.22 -9.10 -7.14
CA GLY A 140 0.93 -8.49 -6.90
C GLY A 140 1.10 -6.97 -6.86
N GLU A 141 0.64 -6.28 -7.91
CA GLU A 141 0.36 -4.86 -7.84
C GLU A 141 -0.76 -4.69 -6.81
N TYR A 142 -0.34 -4.46 -5.57
CA TYR A 142 -1.18 -3.87 -4.54
C TYR A 142 -0.70 -2.45 -4.31
N ALA A 143 -1.03 -1.61 -5.28
CA ALA A 143 -1.39 -0.23 -5.01
C ALA A 143 -2.89 -0.15 -5.36
N PRO A 144 -3.80 -0.30 -4.38
CA PRO A 144 -5.25 -0.15 -4.60
C PRO A 144 -5.59 1.15 -5.35
N CYS A 145 -4.75 2.16 -5.13
CA CYS A 145 -4.81 3.47 -5.79
C CYS A 145 -4.38 3.48 -7.27
N VAL A 146 -3.96 2.34 -7.85
CA VAL A 146 -3.53 2.21 -9.25
C VAL A 146 -4.51 1.37 -10.09
N ARG A 147 -5.30 0.48 -9.45
CA ARG A 147 -6.16 -0.49 -10.18
C ARG A 147 -7.35 0.13 -10.90
N VAL A 148 -7.78 1.30 -10.43
CA VAL A 148 -8.76 2.12 -11.12
C VAL A 148 -7.99 3.37 -11.52
N SER A 149 -8.09 3.84 -12.77
CA SER A 149 -7.46 5.06 -13.30
C SER A 149 -7.94 6.36 -12.58
N GLN A 150 -7.91 6.37 -11.26
CA GLN A 150 -8.35 7.44 -10.40
C GLN A 150 -7.10 8.10 -9.86
N LYS A 151 -6.63 9.12 -10.59
CA LYS A 151 -5.63 10.06 -10.11
C LYS A 151 -6.07 10.58 -8.74
N ARG A 152 -5.15 10.73 -7.79
CA ARG A 152 -5.47 11.27 -6.47
C ARG A 152 -4.54 12.40 -6.08
N ASP A 153 -5.10 13.37 -5.37
CA ASP A 153 -4.36 14.41 -4.68
C ASP A 153 -4.47 14.11 -3.19
N ILE A 154 -3.34 13.72 -2.60
CA ILE A 154 -3.28 13.15 -1.24
C ILE A 154 -2.56 14.15 -0.33
N ALA A 155 -3.31 14.82 0.53
CA ALA A 155 -2.77 15.69 1.57
C ALA A 155 -2.35 14.83 2.78
N VAL A 156 -1.08 14.84 3.14
CA VAL A 156 -0.56 14.15 4.32
C VAL A 156 -0.24 15.18 5.39
N VAL A 157 -0.93 15.09 6.53
CA VAL A 157 -0.55 15.81 7.75
C VAL A 157 0.39 14.90 8.53
N VAL A 158 1.64 15.34 8.70
CA VAL A 158 2.70 14.57 9.37
C VAL A 158 2.96 15.15 10.75
N ASP A 159 2.59 14.36 11.76
CA ASP A 159 2.92 14.59 13.16
C ASP A 159 3.52 13.32 13.78
N LEU A 160 4.75 12.98 13.41
CA LEU A 160 5.35 11.72 13.85
C LEU A 160 6.73 11.92 14.46
N TYR A 161 6.98 11.24 15.58
CA TYR A 161 8.32 10.94 16.03
C TYR A 161 9.10 10.15 14.98
N GLN A 162 10.42 10.35 14.97
CA GLN A 162 11.34 9.75 14.00
C GLN A 162 11.18 8.23 13.86
N GLN A 163 10.87 7.55 14.96
CA GLN A 163 10.65 6.11 15.04
C GLN A 163 9.40 5.61 14.28
N ASN A 164 8.42 6.48 13.99
CA ASN A 164 7.18 6.15 13.29
C ASN A 164 7.28 6.45 11.78
N ILE A 165 8.30 7.20 11.34
CA ILE A 165 8.41 7.69 9.95
C ILE A 165 8.43 6.55 8.93
N GLN A 166 9.03 5.40 9.25
CA GLN A 166 9.13 4.28 8.31
C GLN A 166 7.77 3.79 7.83
N PHE A 167 6.73 3.98 8.64
CA PHE A 167 5.37 3.69 8.24
C PHE A 167 4.89 4.59 7.10
N ILE A 168 5.06 5.91 7.20
CA ILE A 168 4.67 6.84 6.12
C ILE A 168 5.51 6.57 4.88
N VAL A 169 6.79 6.23 5.04
CA VAL A 169 7.65 5.82 3.92
C VAL A 169 7.06 4.62 3.19
N ALA A 170 6.72 3.54 3.91
CA ALA A 170 6.13 2.34 3.33
C ALA A 170 4.77 2.60 2.67
N LEU A 171 3.96 3.48 3.26
CA LEU A 171 2.68 3.89 2.69
C LEU A 171 2.88 4.68 1.39
N VAL A 172 3.76 5.68 1.38
CA VAL A 172 4.04 6.51 0.19
C VAL A 172 4.65 5.69 -0.95
N ASP A 173 5.55 4.76 -0.66
CA ASP A 173 6.07 3.79 -1.63
C ASP A 173 4.94 2.99 -2.30
N SER A 174 3.81 2.81 -1.60
CA SER A 174 2.63 2.08 -2.08
C SER A 174 1.59 2.95 -2.81
N LEU A 175 1.75 4.29 -2.80
CA LEU A 175 0.85 5.23 -3.48
C LEU A 175 1.19 5.47 -4.95
N ALA A 176 2.27 4.88 -5.48
CA ALA A 176 2.67 5.03 -6.88
C ALA A 176 2.79 6.49 -7.36
N VAL A 177 3.44 7.34 -6.57
CA VAL A 177 3.61 8.78 -6.82
C VAL A 177 4.29 9.02 -8.18
N THR A 178 3.64 9.78 -9.07
CA THR A 178 4.20 10.22 -10.37
C THR A 178 3.55 11.51 -10.85
N LYS A 179 4.11 12.13 -11.90
CA LYS A 179 3.53 13.28 -12.58
C LYS A 179 2.09 13.07 -13.07
N ASN A 180 1.73 11.87 -13.52
CA ASN A 180 0.43 11.61 -14.17
C ASN A 180 -0.58 10.89 -13.27
N GLU A 181 -0.12 10.26 -12.19
CA GLU A 181 -0.93 9.48 -11.26
C GLU A 181 -1.22 10.27 -9.98
N ASN A 182 -0.74 9.79 -8.83
CA ASN A 182 -0.99 10.39 -7.53
C ASN A 182 0.01 11.50 -7.22
N HIS A 183 -0.50 12.65 -6.78
CA HIS A 183 0.29 13.76 -6.22
C HIS A 183 0.09 13.77 -4.71
N VAL A 184 1.17 14.06 -3.99
CA VAL A 184 1.15 14.09 -2.52
C VAL A 184 1.63 15.46 -2.05
N GLY A 185 0.80 16.15 -1.28
CA GLY A 185 1.21 17.34 -0.58
C GLY A 185 1.40 17.04 0.91
N VAL A 186 2.30 17.79 1.54
CA VAL A 186 2.74 17.52 2.92
C VAL A 186 2.50 18.77 3.75
N VAL A 187 1.78 18.59 4.85
CA VAL A 187 1.59 19.59 5.90
C VAL A 187 2.29 19.06 7.15
N ALA A 188 3.17 19.85 7.74
CA ALA A 188 3.85 19.50 8.98
C ALA A 188 3.25 20.31 10.14
N THR A 189 2.88 19.62 11.22
CA THR A 189 2.43 20.21 12.49
C THR A 189 3.58 20.54 13.43
N GLN A 190 4.81 20.12 13.11
CA GLN A 190 5.95 20.11 14.04
C GLN A 190 6.59 21.48 14.35
N THR A 191 5.88 22.57 14.12
CA THR A 191 6.30 23.94 14.43
C THR A 191 5.11 24.67 15.05
N ALA A 192 5.34 25.75 15.80
CA ALA A 192 4.29 26.54 16.46
C ALA A 192 3.16 27.06 15.54
N ASN A 193 3.32 26.90 14.21
CA ASN A 193 2.23 26.99 13.25
C ASN A 193 2.42 25.88 12.21
N ALA A 194 1.34 25.24 11.77
CA ALA A 194 1.43 24.25 10.71
C ALA A 194 1.84 24.88 9.36
N MET A 195 2.70 24.18 8.61
CA MET A 195 3.24 24.66 7.33
C MET A 195 3.01 23.66 6.20
N ILE A 196 2.63 24.16 5.02
CA ILE A 196 2.71 23.39 3.77
C ILE A 196 4.19 23.26 3.40
N LYS A 197 4.70 22.03 3.44
CA LYS A 197 6.07 21.68 3.02
C LYS A 197 6.13 21.32 1.53
N VAL A 198 5.08 20.68 1.03
CA VAL A 198 4.97 20.25 -0.38
C VAL A 198 3.55 20.51 -0.87
N LYS A 199 3.41 21.21 -2.00
CA LYS A 199 2.16 21.41 -2.74
C LYS A 199 2.01 20.36 -3.84
N PHE A 200 0.80 20.11 -4.33
CA PHE A 200 0.56 19.13 -5.40
C PHE A 200 1.26 19.49 -6.73
N ASN A 201 1.42 20.80 -7.01
CA ASN A 201 2.14 21.26 -8.20
C ASN A 201 3.66 21.34 -8.04
N ASP A 202 4.22 21.07 -6.85
CA ASP A 202 5.66 21.01 -6.67
C ASP A 202 6.24 19.79 -7.39
N LYS A 203 7.42 19.94 -8.01
CA LYS A 203 8.13 18.79 -8.61
C LYS A 203 8.36 17.68 -7.59
N THR A 204 8.59 18.05 -6.33
CA THR A 204 8.75 17.12 -5.20
C THR A 204 7.54 16.22 -5.02
N SER A 205 6.32 16.73 -5.22
CA SER A 205 5.08 15.96 -5.15
C SER A 205 4.94 14.87 -6.22
N GLN A 206 5.77 14.94 -7.27
CA GLN A 206 5.72 14.07 -8.45
C GLN A 206 6.90 13.11 -8.53
N VAL A 207 7.87 13.24 -7.61
CA VAL A 207 9.09 12.45 -7.56
C VAL A 207 9.19 11.80 -6.18
N GLU A 208 8.84 10.52 -6.11
CA GLU A 208 8.78 9.71 -4.89
C GLU A 208 10.00 9.88 -3.98
N THR A 209 11.22 9.78 -4.52
CA THR A 209 12.45 9.94 -3.72
C THR A 209 12.58 11.32 -3.08
N ALA A 210 12.19 12.38 -3.79
CA ALA A 210 12.24 13.75 -3.26
C ALA A 210 11.16 13.96 -2.19
N LEU A 211 9.94 13.47 -2.44
CA LEU A 211 8.83 13.49 -1.48
C LEU A 211 9.20 12.78 -0.17
N LEU A 212 9.79 11.59 -0.26
CA LEU A 212 10.25 10.85 0.92
C LEU A 212 11.35 11.59 1.68
N GLY A 213 12.17 12.40 0.98
CA GLY A 213 13.12 13.31 1.61
C GLY A 213 12.42 14.38 2.45
N GLU A 214 11.40 15.03 1.90
CA GLU A 214 10.61 16.04 2.61
C GLU A 214 9.82 15.46 3.77
N ILE A 215 9.21 14.28 3.62
CA ILE A 215 8.48 13.61 4.71
C ILE A 215 9.44 13.27 5.87
N ARG A 216 10.62 12.73 5.57
CA ARG A 216 11.65 12.48 6.58
C ARG A 216 12.13 13.77 7.24
N GLY A 217 12.25 14.86 6.49
CA GLY A 217 12.65 16.17 7.02
C GLY A 217 11.56 16.83 7.87
N ALA A 218 10.29 16.74 7.44
CA ALA A 218 9.13 17.24 8.13
C ALA A 218 8.90 16.56 9.49
N ALA A 219 9.49 15.37 9.68
CA ALA A 219 9.40 14.59 10.90
C ALA A 219 10.66 14.66 11.80
N LYS A 220 11.63 15.54 11.50
CA LYS A 220 12.90 15.67 12.25
C LYS A 220 12.84 16.54 13.52
N ASN A 221 11.68 17.02 13.96
CA ASN A 221 11.63 17.90 15.12
C ASN A 221 11.40 17.10 16.41
N ALA A 222 12.45 16.45 16.89
CA ALA A 222 12.43 15.77 18.18
C ALA A 222 12.01 16.75 19.29
N GLY A 223 10.93 16.42 20.02
CA GLY A 223 10.48 17.17 21.20
C GLY A 223 9.38 18.20 20.96
N PHE A 224 8.93 18.42 19.72
CA PHE A 224 7.71 19.20 19.50
C PHE A 224 6.49 18.33 19.81
N GLN A 225 5.56 18.85 20.60
CA GLN A 225 4.28 18.21 20.91
C GLN A 225 3.18 19.16 20.43
N PRO A 226 2.45 18.82 19.35
CA PRO A 226 1.43 19.71 18.84
C PRO A 226 0.29 19.85 19.84
N SER A 227 -0.21 21.07 19.96
CA SER A 227 -1.47 21.39 20.61
C SER A 227 -2.66 21.09 19.71
N ASN A 228 -3.87 21.17 20.28
CA ASN A 228 -5.10 21.17 19.49
C ASN A 228 -5.15 22.31 18.45
N SER A 229 -4.63 23.51 18.77
CA SER A 229 -4.54 24.63 17.82
C SER A 229 -3.59 24.34 16.65
N ASP A 230 -2.52 23.58 16.85
CA ASP A 230 -1.61 23.22 15.76
C ASP A 230 -2.31 22.32 14.73
N TYR A 231 -3.21 21.45 15.19
CA TYR A 231 -4.08 20.66 14.31
C TYR A 231 -5.13 21.51 13.60
N ASP A 232 -5.73 22.47 14.30
CA ASP A 232 -6.66 23.42 13.69
C ASP A 232 -5.99 24.17 12.54
N ASP A 233 -4.74 24.59 12.72
CA ASP A 233 -3.93 25.22 11.69
C ASP A 233 -3.55 24.25 10.57
N ALA A 234 -3.15 23.02 10.90
CA ALA A 234 -2.79 22.02 9.90
C ALA A 234 -3.95 21.71 8.96
N ILE A 235 -5.17 21.54 9.48
CA ILE A 235 -6.34 21.32 8.62
C ILE A 235 -6.67 22.57 7.80
N THR A 236 -6.38 23.79 8.30
CA THR A 236 -6.46 25.01 7.47
C THR A 236 -5.50 24.94 6.29
N ARG A 237 -4.25 24.51 6.52
CA ARG A 237 -3.26 24.32 5.46
C ARG A 237 -3.67 23.24 4.47
N VAL A 238 -4.33 22.18 4.92
CA VAL A 238 -4.91 21.16 4.03
C VAL A 238 -5.99 21.76 3.13
N GLN A 239 -6.88 22.61 3.67
CA GLN A 239 -7.88 23.31 2.85
C GLN A 239 -7.23 24.21 1.78
N GLU A 240 -6.13 24.90 2.14
CA GLU A 240 -5.33 25.66 1.17
C GLU A 240 -4.72 24.75 0.10
N LEU A 241 -4.23 23.57 0.50
CA LEU A 241 -3.60 22.59 -0.39
C LEU A 241 -4.58 22.08 -1.47
N PHE A 242 -5.84 21.80 -1.11
CA PHE A 242 -6.93 21.42 -2.02
C PHE A 242 -7.51 22.62 -2.78
N THR A 243 -6.63 23.38 -3.44
CA THR A 243 -7.00 24.46 -4.36
C THR A 243 -6.20 24.35 -5.64
N GLN A 244 -6.77 24.80 -6.76
CA GLN A 244 -6.07 24.82 -8.06
C GLN A 244 -4.73 25.58 -8.00
N LYS A 245 -4.65 26.63 -7.16
CA LYS A 245 -3.42 27.40 -6.91
C LYS A 245 -2.27 26.52 -6.40
N ASN A 246 -2.59 25.52 -5.57
CA ASN A 246 -1.62 24.59 -5.01
C ASN A 246 -1.55 23.25 -5.78
N GLY A 247 -2.19 23.17 -6.95
CA GLY A 247 -2.08 22.04 -7.87
C GLY A 247 -3.18 21.00 -7.76
N ASP A 248 -4.23 21.24 -6.97
CA ASP A 248 -5.40 20.36 -6.89
C ASP A 248 -6.07 20.20 -8.27
N ARG A 249 -6.31 18.95 -8.67
CA ARG A 249 -6.79 18.58 -9.99
C ARG A 249 -8.26 18.20 -9.90
N SER A 250 -9.12 18.90 -10.63
CA SER A 250 -10.57 18.60 -10.68
C SER A 250 -10.89 17.18 -11.17
N SER A 251 -9.98 16.55 -11.92
CA SER A 251 -10.10 15.16 -12.37
C SER A 251 -9.60 14.12 -11.36
N ALA A 252 -8.95 14.55 -10.27
CA ALA A 252 -8.40 13.68 -9.24
C ALA A 252 -9.36 13.55 -8.05
N LYS A 253 -9.25 12.45 -7.32
CA LYS A 253 -9.94 12.26 -6.04
C LYS A 253 -9.06 12.77 -4.91
N ASN A 254 -9.68 13.50 -3.98
CA ASN A 254 -8.95 14.13 -2.90
C ASN A 254 -8.98 13.27 -1.65
N VAL A 255 -7.81 13.10 -1.03
CA VAL A 255 -7.65 12.29 0.19
C VAL A 255 -6.87 13.08 1.22
N LEU A 256 -7.44 13.25 2.42
CA LEU A 256 -6.74 13.71 3.60
C LEU A 256 -6.28 12.49 4.40
N LEU A 257 -4.97 12.37 4.59
CA LEU A 257 -4.35 11.42 5.49
C LEU A 257 -3.72 12.16 6.66
N VAL A 258 -4.24 11.96 7.87
CA VAL A 258 -3.63 12.48 9.10
C VAL A 258 -2.86 11.35 9.76
N VAL A 259 -1.58 11.58 10.06
CA VAL A 259 -0.72 10.59 10.70
C VAL A 259 -0.08 11.23 11.94
N THR A 260 -0.45 10.73 13.13
CA THR A 260 -0.13 11.39 14.39
C THR A 260 0.19 10.41 15.53
N ASP A 261 1.12 10.77 16.42
CA ASP A 261 1.27 10.15 17.74
C ASP A 261 0.59 10.93 18.88
N ALA A 262 0.23 12.19 18.68
CA ALA A 262 -0.57 13.02 19.58
C ALA A 262 -2.09 12.81 19.36
N THR A 263 -2.55 11.55 19.46
CA THR A 263 -3.94 11.17 19.15
C THR A 263 -4.99 11.85 20.04
N LYS A 264 -4.65 12.16 21.29
CA LYS A 264 -5.55 12.85 22.23
C LYS A 264 -5.72 14.32 21.86
N GLU A 265 -4.63 14.99 21.54
CA GLU A 265 -4.59 16.39 21.14
C GLU A 265 -5.37 16.59 19.85
N PHE A 266 -5.20 15.68 18.87
CA PHE A 266 -6.01 15.65 17.66
C PHE A 266 -7.50 15.44 17.97
N ALA A 267 -7.86 14.49 18.83
CA ALA A 267 -9.26 14.22 19.19
C ALA A 267 -9.95 15.41 19.87
N LEU A 268 -9.18 16.28 20.55
CA LEU A 268 -9.66 17.50 21.20
C LEU A 268 -9.67 18.74 20.27
N ALA A 269 -9.15 18.64 19.04
CA ALA A 269 -9.11 19.72 18.06
C ALA A 269 -10.48 19.93 17.38
N THR A 270 -11.39 20.60 18.09
CA THR A 270 -12.78 20.78 17.63
C THR A 270 -12.91 21.62 16.36
N ALA A 271 -12.03 22.61 16.12
CA ALA A 271 -12.09 23.40 14.90
C ALA A 271 -11.54 22.62 13.69
N ALA A 272 -10.51 21.79 13.88
CA ALA A 272 -10.03 20.82 12.91
C ALA A 272 -11.17 19.87 12.51
N ALA A 273 -11.94 19.35 13.48
CA ALA A 273 -13.11 18.53 13.19
C ALA A 273 -14.14 19.27 12.31
N GLY A 274 -14.46 20.54 12.63
CA GLY A 274 -15.33 21.36 11.79
C GLY A 274 -14.83 21.51 10.35
N LYS A 275 -13.53 21.77 10.17
CA LYS A 275 -12.89 21.91 8.84
C LYS A 275 -12.83 20.60 8.06
N ILE A 276 -12.63 19.46 8.73
CA ILE A 276 -12.72 18.12 8.14
C ILE A 276 -14.13 17.88 7.59
N ASN A 277 -15.17 18.34 8.28
CA ASN A 277 -16.55 18.21 7.78
C ASN A 277 -16.74 18.96 6.47
N ASP A 278 -16.12 20.14 6.35
CA ASP A 278 -16.19 20.92 5.12
C ASP A 278 -15.40 20.29 3.98
N LEU A 279 -14.28 19.62 4.27
CA LEU A 279 -13.56 18.80 3.30
C LEU A 279 -14.40 17.59 2.86
N LYS A 280 -15.07 16.92 3.79
CA LYS A 280 -15.96 15.78 3.47
C LYS A 280 -17.14 16.18 2.60
N LYS A 281 -17.76 17.34 2.85
CA LYS A 281 -18.81 17.91 1.96
C LYS A 281 -18.30 18.16 0.54
N LYS A 282 -17.00 18.39 0.36
CA LYS A 282 -16.34 18.53 -0.95
C LYS A 282 -15.90 17.19 -1.56
N GLY A 283 -16.24 16.07 -0.93
CA GLY A 283 -15.90 14.72 -1.41
C GLY A 283 -14.47 14.31 -1.11
N VAL A 284 -13.79 14.94 -0.13
CA VAL A 284 -12.47 14.52 0.33
C VAL A 284 -12.62 13.31 1.24
N ILE A 285 -11.94 12.21 0.90
CA ILE A 285 -11.83 11.02 1.74
C ILE A 285 -10.87 11.32 2.89
N THR A 286 -11.28 11.08 4.13
CA THR A 286 -10.46 11.36 5.32
C THR A 286 -10.09 10.09 6.06
N VAL A 287 -8.79 9.82 6.14
CA VAL A 287 -8.21 8.68 6.88
C VAL A 287 -7.30 9.21 7.98
N ILE A 288 -7.46 8.69 9.19
CA ILE A 288 -6.62 9.03 10.35
C ILE A 288 -5.84 7.80 10.78
N VAL A 289 -4.55 8.00 11.05
CA VAL A 289 -3.67 6.98 11.61
C VAL A 289 -3.07 7.52 12.90
N GLY A 290 -3.46 6.91 14.01
CA GLY A 290 -2.97 7.24 15.34
C GLY A 290 -1.91 6.25 15.82
N PHE A 291 -0.88 6.75 16.50
CA PHE A 291 0.15 5.95 17.17
C PHE A 291 0.14 6.24 18.68
N GLY A 292 0.49 5.25 19.49
CA GLY A 292 0.76 5.45 20.92
C GLY A 292 0.93 4.13 21.67
N ASP A 293 1.39 4.20 22.91
CA ASP A 293 1.52 3.02 23.78
C ASP A 293 0.23 2.74 24.55
N ASP A 294 -0.62 3.75 24.72
CA ASP A 294 -1.87 3.75 25.48
C ASP A 294 -3.11 3.78 24.59
N VAL A 295 -2.92 3.57 23.29
CA VAL A 295 -4.04 3.48 22.35
C VAL A 295 -4.81 2.19 22.56
N THR A 296 -6.11 2.36 22.80
CA THR A 296 -7.05 1.27 23.04
C THR A 296 -8.08 1.21 21.91
N PRO A 297 -8.86 0.12 21.79
CA PRO A 297 -10.04 0.10 20.94
C PRO A 297 -11.00 1.28 21.20
N GLN A 298 -11.02 1.80 22.44
CA GLN A 298 -11.79 3.01 22.76
C GLN A 298 -11.19 4.27 22.13
N THR A 299 -9.86 4.40 22.03
CA THR A 299 -9.21 5.51 21.31
C THR A 299 -9.56 5.46 19.83
N GLU A 300 -9.53 4.28 19.22
CA GLU A 300 -9.98 4.08 17.84
C GLU A 300 -11.46 4.40 17.67
N ALA A 301 -12.32 3.93 18.59
CA ALA A 301 -13.73 4.28 18.61
C ALA A 301 -13.96 5.79 18.78
N ASN A 302 -13.13 6.49 19.56
CA ASN A 302 -13.20 7.95 19.73
C ASN A 302 -12.80 8.68 18.44
N LEU A 303 -11.74 8.22 17.75
CA LEU A 303 -11.34 8.77 16.45
C LEU A 303 -12.36 8.46 15.35
N LYS A 304 -13.00 7.28 15.37
CA LYS A 304 -14.09 6.91 14.44
C LYS A 304 -15.40 7.63 14.76
N SER A 305 -15.67 7.90 16.04
CA SER A 305 -16.90 8.58 16.50
C SER A 305 -16.80 10.10 16.43
N ALA A 306 -15.61 10.67 16.21
CA ALA A 306 -15.48 11.97 15.58
C ALA A 306 -16.15 11.87 14.19
N LYS A 307 -17.42 12.28 14.13
CA LYS A 307 -18.47 11.87 13.17
C LYS A 307 -18.18 11.99 11.67
N ASN A 308 -16.97 12.33 11.24
CA ASN A 308 -16.69 12.86 9.92
C ASN A 308 -15.39 12.33 9.31
N VAL A 309 -14.88 11.22 9.84
CA VAL A 309 -13.72 10.49 9.32
C VAL A 309 -14.23 9.24 8.60
N ASP A 310 -13.65 8.87 7.46
CA ASP A 310 -14.06 7.68 6.71
C ASP A 310 -13.41 6.42 7.27
N ALA A 311 -12.17 6.54 7.74
CA ALA A 311 -11.48 5.48 8.48
C ALA A 311 -10.53 6.07 9.52
N ALA A 312 -10.51 5.46 10.70
CA ALA A 312 -9.44 5.68 11.67
C ALA A 312 -8.81 4.34 12.02
N ILE A 313 -7.48 4.32 12.02
CA ILE A 313 -6.67 3.15 12.32
C ILE A 313 -5.70 3.54 13.40
N VAL A 314 -5.55 2.68 14.40
CA VAL A 314 -4.77 2.97 15.58
C VAL A 314 -3.73 1.86 15.75
N ILE A 315 -2.47 2.27 15.88
CA ILE A 315 -1.31 1.39 15.89
C ILE A 315 -0.66 1.48 17.27
N ASN A 316 -0.70 0.38 18.01
CA ASN A 316 -0.07 0.30 19.32
C ASN A 316 1.45 0.21 19.16
N THR A 317 2.19 1.14 19.77
CA THR A 317 3.63 1.20 19.65
C THR A 317 4.38 0.28 20.61
N GLN A 318 3.73 -0.30 21.63
CA GLN A 318 4.31 -1.38 22.44
C GLN A 318 4.38 -2.70 21.66
N ASP A 319 3.44 -2.92 20.75
CA ASP A 319 3.47 -4.07 19.86
C ASP A 319 4.70 -4.04 18.95
N ARG A 320 5.37 -2.89 18.76
CA ARG A 320 6.63 -2.74 17.99
C ARG A 320 7.75 -3.65 18.41
N VAL A 321 7.88 -3.92 19.70
CA VAL A 321 8.96 -4.79 20.21
C VAL A 321 8.73 -6.24 19.77
N LYS A 322 7.51 -6.58 19.33
CA LYS A 322 7.12 -7.86 18.75
C LYS A 322 6.70 -7.77 17.27
N ALA A 323 6.54 -6.57 16.73
CA ALA A 323 5.99 -6.30 15.42
C ALA A 323 7.11 -6.10 14.41
N ASP A 324 7.44 -7.20 13.74
CA ASP A 324 8.18 -7.18 12.49
C ASP A 324 7.43 -6.35 11.42
N ALA A 325 8.11 -6.14 10.28
CA ALA A 325 7.60 -5.39 9.12
C ALA A 325 6.16 -5.78 8.70
N GLU A 326 5.70 -6.98 9.04
CA GLU A 326 4.35 -7.49 8.77
C GLU A 326 3.21 -6.73 9.49
N TYR A 327 3.41 -6.23 10.71
CA TYR A 327 2.34 -5.56 11.48
C TYR A 327 1.98 -4.20 10.87
N TYR A 328 3.00 -3.40 10.56
CA TYR A 328 2.79 -2.14 9.82
C TYR A 328 2.16 -2.40 8.47
N GLN A 329 2.46 -3.54 7.86
CA GLN A 329 1.99 -3.81 6.52
C GLN A 329 0.49 -4.08 6.42
N ARG A 330 -0.09 -4.81 7.39
CA ARG A 330 -1.55 -4.98 7.46
C ARG A 330 -2.23 -3.61 7.57
N SER A 331 -1.73 -2.78 8.46
CA SER A 331 -2.22 -1.41 8.66
C SER A 331 -2.10 -0.56 7.38
N VAL A 332 -0.98 -0.67 6.65
CA VAL A 332 -0.78 0.01 5.35
C VAL A 332 -1.83 -0.46 4.33
N ASN A 333 -2.09 -1.76 4.23
CA ASN A 333 -3.08 -2.29 3.28
C ASN A 333 -4.50 -1.81 3.62
N ASP A 334 -4.88 -1.83 4.89
CA ASP A 334 -6.17 -1.33 5.36
C ASP A 334 -6.34 0.16 5.04
N ILE A 335 -5.29 0.96 5.26
CA ILE A 335 -5.29 2.38 4.89
C ILE A 335 -5.48 2.56 3.40
N LEU A 336 -4.73 1.82 2.57
CA LEU A 336 -4.83 1.93 1.12
C LEU A 336 -6.23 1.58 0.63
N MET A 337 -6.89 0.58 1.21
CA MET A 337 -8.26 0.21 0.88
C MET A 337 -9.27 1.31 1.23
N ASN A 338 -9.04 2.04 2.33
CA ASN A 338 -9.90 3.16 2.73
C ASN A 338 -9.61 4.44 1.93
N MET A 339 -8.36 4.70 1.57
CA MET A 339 -7.97 5.85 0.72
C MET A 339 -8.42 5.67 -0.73
N CYS A 340 -8.50 4.41 -1.18
CA CYS A 340 -8.71 4.04 -2.57
C CYS A 340 -9.80 2.98 -2.72
N PRO A 341 -11.05 3.30 -2.31
CA PRO A 341 -12.18 2.38 -2.45
C PRO A 341 -12.43 2.09 -3.93
N ALA A 342 -12.77 0.82 -4.21
CA ALA A 342 -12.96 0.25 -5.54
C ALA A 342 -14.12 0.88 -6.33
#